data_AF-A0A947BKR0-F1
#
_entry.id   AF-A0A947BKR0-F1
#
_cell.length_a   1.000
_cell.length_b   1.000
_cell.length_c   1.000
_cell.angle_alpha   90.00
_cell.angle_beta   90.00
_cell.angle_gamma   90.00
#
_symmetry.space_group_name_H-M   'P 1'
#
loop_
_entity.id
_entity.type
_entity.pdbx_description
1 polymer ?
#
loop_
_entity_poly.entity_id
_entity_poly.type
_entity_poly.pdbx_seq_one_letter_code
_entity_poly.pdbx_strand_id
1 'polypeptide(L)'
;MPKFIVNYVKVIDYLSTRFGRLAMYLIFVMIATLLINAFTRNIINLPLSWCIEMAQFTMTAYYIVGGPYSMQLDSHVRMDLL
;
A
#
# COMPACT_ATOMS: atom_id res chain seq x y z
N MET A 1 -33.79 -1.62 9.02
CA MET A 1 -32.62 -2.53 9.02
C MET A 1 -32.24 -2.86 10.46
N PRO A 2 -31.90 -4.12 10.79
CA PRO A 2 -31.49 -4.51 12.14
C PRO A 2 -30.22 -3.75 12.54
N LYS A 3 -30.20 -3.20 13.76
CA LYS A 3 -29.13 -2.31 14.26
C LYS A 3 -27.74 -2.95 14.25
N PHE A 4 -27.67 -4.27 14.40
CA PHE A 4 -26.44 -5.05 14.37
C PHE A 4 -25.71 -4.97 13.02
N ILE A 5 -26.45 -5.13 11.92
CA ILE A 5 -25.88 -5.07 10.56
C ILE A 5 -25.37 -3.66 10.26
N VAL A 6 -26.10 -2.63 10.68
CA VAL A 6 -25.67 -1.23 10.50
C VAL A 6 -24.38 -0.95 11.25
N ASN A 7 -24.23 -1.47 12.47
CA ASN A 7 -23.01 -1.28 13.25
C ASN A 7 -21.81 -2.01 12.63
N TYR A 8 -22.02 -3.23 12.14
CA TYR A 8 -20.99 -4.00 11.43
C TYR A 8 -20.45 -3.22 10.22
N VAL A 9 -21.34 -2.73 9.34
CA VAL A 9 -20.95 -1.96 8.15
C VAL A 9 -20.17 -0.71 8.55
N LYS A 10 -20.62 0.04 9.56
CA LYS A 10 -19.91 1.25 10.04
C LYS A 10 -18.49 0.95 10.53
N VAL A 11 -18.30 -0.18 11.22
CA VAL A 11 -16.98 -0.59 11.71
C VAL A 11 -16.07 -0.94 10.53
N ILE A 12 -16.56 -1.71 9.56
CA ILE A 12 -15.79 -2.05 8.36
C ILE A 12 -15.46 -0.79 7.56
N ASP A 13 -16.40 0.13 7.40
CA ASP A 13 -16.16 1.37 6.66
C ASP A 13 -15.08 2.23 7.32
N TYR A 14 -15.12 2.32 8.65
CA TYR A 14 -14.11 3.02 9.43
C TYR A 14 -12.72 2.39 9.27
N LEU A 15 -12.64 1.06 9.36
CA LEU A 15 -11.38 0.31 9.20
C LEU A 15 -10.83 0.50 7.78
N SER A 16 -11.64 0.32 6.74
CA SER A 16 -11.25 0.52 5.34
C SER A 16 -10.68 1.92 5.11
N THR A 17 -11.32 2.96 5.64
CA THR A 17 -10.86 4.34 5.53
C THR A 17 -9.52 4.59 6.24
N ARG A 18 -9.27 3.91 7.36
CA ARG A 18 -8.02 4.06 8.12
C ARG A 18 -6.87 3.32 7.43
N PHE A 19 -7.12 2.07 7.03
CA PHE A 19 -6.14 1.24 6.34
C PHE A 19 -5.79 1.77 4.96
N GLY A 20 -6.76 2.25 4.18
CA GLY A 20 -6.49 2.85 2.88
C GLY A 20 -5.62 4.10 2.96
N ARG A 21 -5.87 4.96 3.95
CA ARG A 21 -5.00 6.13 4.20
C ARG A 21 -3.60 5.74 4.66
N LEU A 22 -3.49 4.67 5.45
CA LEU A 22 -2.18 4.14 5.87
C LEU A 22 -1.43 3.52 4.68
N ALA A 23 -2.14 2.84 3.77
CA ALA A 23 -1.57 2.21 2.59
C ALA A 23 -0.88 3.22 1.67
N MET A 24 -1.37 4.46 1.58
CA MET A 24 -0.71 5.53 0.80
C MET A 24 0.76 5.73 1.22
N TYR A 25 1.09 5.54 2.50
CA TYR A 25 2.47 5.72 2.98
C TYR A 25 3.41 4.55 2.61
N LEU A 26 2.89 3.39 2.20
CA LEU A 26 3.71 2.27 1.74
C LEU A 26 4.50 2.62 0.46
N ILE A 27 4.07 3.62 -0.30
CA ILE A 27 4.84 4.10 -1.45
C ILE A 27 6.24 4.60 -1.06
N PHE A 28 6.37 5.23 0.12
CA PHE A 28 7.67 5.69 0.61
C PHE A 28 8.59 4.50 0.94
N VAL A 29 8.03 3.40 1.46
CA VAL A 29 8.77 2.16 1.70
C VAL A 29 9.24 1.56 0.38
N MET A 30 8.38 1.55 -0.65
CA MET A 30 8.74 1.07 -1.97
C MET A 30 9.81 1.95 -2.64
N ILE A 31 9.70 3.27 -2.54
CA ILE A 31 10.72 4.21 -3.04
C ILE A 31 12.05 3.99 -2.31
N ALA A 32 12.04 3.85 -0.99
CA ALA A 32 13.24 3.62 -0.20
C ALA A 32 13.93 2.29 -0.56
N THR A 33 13.17 1.21 -0.73
CA THR A 33 13.74 -0.10 -1.11
C THR A 33 14.34 -0.07 -2.52
N LEU A 34 13.69 0.60 -3.48
CA LEU A 34 14.23 0.78 -4.83
C LEU A 34 15.46 1.70 -4.85
N LEU A 35 15.47 2.76 -4.03
CA LEU A 35 16.65 3.64 -3.89
C LEU A 35 17.84 2.91 -3.29
N ILE A 36 17.62 2.08 -2.26
CA ILE A 36 18.67 1.22 -1.69
C ILE A 36 19.22 0.30 -2.76
N ASN A 37 18.35 -0.37 -3.53
CA ASN A 37 18.78 -1.23 -4.62
C ASN A 37 19.62 -0.47 -5.66
N ALA A 38 19.18 0.72 -6.07
CA ALA A 38 19.90 1.55 -7.04
C ALA A 38 21.27 2.00 -6.48
N PHE A 39 21.33 2.38 -5.21
CA PHE A 39 22.57 2.79 -4.55
C PHE A 39 23.55 1.63 -4.44
N THR A 40 23.14 0.49 -3.87
CA THR A 40 24.04 -0.65 -3.67
C THR A 40 24.49 -1.26 -4.99
N ARG A 41 23.61 -1.32 -6.00
CA ARG A 41 23.94 -1.85 -7.31
C ARG A 41 24.89 -0.96 -8.11
N ASN A 42 24.66 0.36 -8.12
CA ASN A 42 25.44 1.27 -8.98
C ASN A 42 26.69 1.86 -8.32
N ILE A 43 26.72 1.99 -6.98
CA ILE A 43 27.83 2.63 -6.26
C ILE A 43 28.70 1.60 -5.55
N ILE A 44 28.08 0.59 -4.94
CA ILE A 44 28.79 -0.43 -4.14
C ILE A 44 29.11 -1.69 -4.97
N ASN A 45 28.56 -1.81 -6.19
CA ASN A 45 28.68 -3.00 -7.06
C ASN A 45 28.25 -4.31 -6.38
N LEU A 46 27.40 -4.24 -5.35
CA LEU A 46 26.86 -5.40 -4.66
C LEU A 46 25.36 -5.49 -4.93
N PRO A 47 24.92 -6.34 -5.88
CA PRO A 47 23.50 -6.48 -6.18
C PRO A 47 22.77 -7.17 -5.02
N LEU A 48 21.77 -6.49 -4.44
CA LEU A 48 20.89 -7.04 -3.41
C LEU A 48 19.65 -7.65 -4.07
N SER A 49 19.60 -8.97 -4.19
CA SER A 49 18.47 -9.68 -4.81
C SER A 49 17.14 -9.43 -4.09
N TRP A 50 17.19 -9.31 -2.75
CA TRP A 50 15.99 -9.15 -1.91
C TRP A 50 15.25 -7.83 -2.13
N CYS A 51 15.90 -6.78 -2.65
CA CYS A 51 15.24 -5.49 -2.79
C CYS A 51 14.12 -5.51 -3.84
N ILE A 52 14.28 -6.31 -4.91
CA ILE A 52 13.26 -6.45 -5.96
C ILE A 52 12.06 -7.24 -5.42
N GLU A 53 12.32 -8.33 -4.71
CA GLU A 53 11.27 -9.15 -4.08
C GLU A 53 10.50 -8.31 -3.05
N MET A 54 11.21 -7.54 -2.21
CA MET A 54 10.57 -6.64 -1.25
C MET A 54 9.74 -5.55 -1.93
N ALA A 55 10.17 -5.01 -3.07
CA ALA A 55 9.36 -4.06 -3.83
C ALA A 55 8.07 -4.72 -4.35
N GLN A 56 8.14 -5.95 -4.86
CA GLN A 56 6.97 -6.71 -5.33
C GLN A 56 5.97 -7.04 -4.20
N PHE A 57 6.47 -7.45 -3.04
CA PHE A 57 5.62 -7.71 -1.87
C PHE A 57 5.01 -6.41 -1.33
N THR A 58 5.77 -5.32 -1.31
CA THR A 58 5.28 -4.01 -0.87
C THR A 58 4.19 -3.49 -1.82
N MET A 59 4.38 -3.66 -3.13
CA MET A 59 3.37 -3.32 -4.12
C MET A 59 2.10 -4.17 -3.94
N THR A 60 2.27 -5.46 -3.64
CA THR A 60 1.15 -6.35 -3.29
C THR A 60 0.38 -5.89 -2.07
N ALA A 61 1.09 -5.57 -0.99
CA ALA A 61 0.47 -5.00 0.21
C ALA A 61 -0.25 -3.68 -0.10
N TYR A 62 0.34 -2.81 -0.93
CA TYR A 62 -0.23 -1.52 -1.30
C TYR A 62 -1.62 -1.66 -1.92
N TYR A 63 -1.76 -2.47 -2.98
CA TYR A 63 -3.05 -2.57 -3.67
C TYR A 63 -4.11 -3.36 -2.89
N ILE A 64 -3.72 -4.36 -2.10
CA ILE A 64 -4.68 -5.13 -1.30
C ILE A 64 -5.24 -4.26 -0.16
N VAL A 65 -4.38 -3.53 0.54
CA VAL A 65 -4.81 -2.69 1.68
C VAL A 65 -5.49 -1.40 1.22
N GLY A 66 -5.08 -0.85 0.07
CA GLY A 66 -5.71 0.32 -0.54
C GLY A 66 -7.06 0.05 -1.23
N GLY A 67 -7.31 -1.19 -1.67
CA GLY A 67 -8.50 -1.57 -2.45
C GLY A 67 -9.84 -1.24 -1.81
N PRO A 68 -10.11 -1.61 -0.55
CA PRO A 68 -11.38 -1.32 0.11
C PRO A 68 -11.70 0.18 0.16
N TYR A 69 -10.68 1.01 0.39
CA TYR A 69 -10.83 2.46 0.45
C TYR A 69 -11.03 3.08 -0.93
N SER A 70 -10.33 2.60 -1.96
CA SER A 70 -10.53 3.12 -3.32
C SER A 70 -11.93 2.79 -3.84
N MET A 71 -12.44 1.59 -3.53
CA MET A 71 -13.81 1.17 -3.87
C MET A 71 -14.88 2.05 -3.18
N GLN A 72 -14.65 2.46 -1.92
CA GLN A 72 -15.54 3.41 -1.24
C GLN A 72 -15.61 4.78 -1.94
N LEU A 73 -14.53 5.18 -2.61
CA LEU A 73 -14.42 6.43 -3.35
C LEU A 73 -14.84 6.29 -4.83
N ASP A 74 -15.40 5.15 -5.22
CA ASP A 74 -15.70 4.79 -6.62
C ASP A 74 -14.49 5.01 -7.55
N SER A 75 -13.30 4.68 -7.04
CA SER A 75 -12.01 4.98 -7.64
C SER A 75 -11.10 3.75 -7.66
N HIS A 76 -10.01 3.86 -8.41
CA HIS A 76 -9.01 2.79 -8.52
C HIS A 76 -7.84 3.07 -7.59
N VAL A 77 -7.16 2.02 -7.14
CA VAL A 77 -5.90 2.17 -6.40
C VAL A 77 -4.86 2.77 -7.32
N ARG A 78 -4.49 4.03 -7.07
CA ARG A 78 -3.42 4.72 -7.77
C ARG A 78 -2.21 4.83 -6.85
N MET A 79 -1.02 4.68 -7.42
CA MET A 79 0.25 4.94 -6.72
C MET A 79 0.72 6.39 -6.91
N ASP A 80 -0.08 7.24 -7.52
CA ASP A 80 0.33 8.61 -7.84
C ASP A 80 0.17 9.48 -6.58
N LEU A 81 1.21 10.24 -6.23
CA LEU A 81 1.12 11.34 -5.26
C LEU A 81 0.63 12.58 -6.01
N LEU A 82 -0.61 13.03 -5.74
CA LEU A 82 -1.16 14.30 -6.24
C LEU A 82 -0.84 15.45 -5.27
#